data_AF-A0A4Z2FQE6-F1
#
_entry.id   AF-A0A4Z2FQE6-F1
#
_cell.length_a   1.000
_cell.length_b   1.000
_cell.length_c   1.000
_cell.angle_alpha   90.00
_cell.angle_beta   90.00
_cell.angle_gamma   90.00
#
_symmetry.space_group_name_H-M   'P 1'
#
loop_
_entity.id
_entity.type
_entity.pdbx_description
1 polymer ?
#
loop_
_entity_poly.entity_id
_entity_poly.type
_entity_poly.pdbx_seq_one_letter_code
_entity_poly.pdbx_strand_id
1 'polypeptide(L)'
;MTLRDFGMGKDSMEDRIHEEIKYTMDTLEKSIGQSISPQIMFHNASSNIICQVLFGRRYEYDDEVIKVIVQCFTENAKISNGPWAMLYDSFPIIRSLPLPFRKAFKNVETCQKLAISWMNEHKQTRVPGDPRDFVDCYLDRLDKAGDDQTSFSEAQLTMYILDLHFAGTDTTSNTLLTGFLYLMNYPHIQGPRMCLGEGLARMELFLIMVTLLRKFKFIWPEDAGEPDYTPVYGVTLTPKPYRMKVQLRKTN
;
A
#
# COMPACT_ATOMS: atom_id res chain seq x y z
N MET A 1 -8.00 14.27 -17.79
CA MET A 1 -8.00 14.05 -16.33
C MET A 1 -6.68 13.43 -15.97
N THR A 2 -6.02 13.93 -14.93
CA THR A 2 -4.69 13.49 -14.49
C THR A 2 -4.76 13.04 -13.04
N LEU A 3 -3.77 12.28 -12.56
CA LEU A 3 -3.68 11.90 -11.14
C LEU A 3 -3.68 13.13 -10.20
N ARG A 4 -3.24 14.29 -10.71
CA ARG A 4 -3.29 15.57 -10.00
C ARG A 4 -4.71 16.06 -9.71
N ASP A 5 -5.70 15.62 -10.49
CA ASP A 5 -7.11 15.95 -10.25
C ASP A 5 -7.67 15.19 -9.03
N PHE A 6 -7.12 14.03 -8.71
CA PHE A 6 -7.46 13.22 -7.52
C PHE A 6 -6.66 13.57 -6.26
N GLY A 7 -6.02 14.73 -6.28
CA GLY A 7 -5.29 15.24 -5.13
C GLY A 7 -3.81 14.93 -5.10
N MET A 8 -3.25 14.12 -6.02
CA MET A 8 -1.81 13.87 -6.02
C MET A 8 -1.04 15.19 -6.20
N GLY A 9 -0.30 15.59 -5.17
CA GLY A 9 0.40 16.88 -5.12
C GLY A 9 -0.50 18.10 -4.82
N LYS A 10 -1.68 17.89 -4.21
CA LYS A 10 -2.58 18.91 -3.68
C LYS A 10 -2.93 18.62 -2.22
N ASP A 11 -3.51 19.61 -1.54
CA ASP A 11 -3.89 19.53 -0.12
C ASP A 11 -4.88 18.37 0.17
N SER A 12 -5.73 17.99 -0.79
CA SER A 12 -6.68 16.89 -0.60
C SER A 12 -6.03 15.50 -0.45
N MET A 13 -4.81 15.29 -0.97
CA MET A 13 -4.06 14.05 -0.69
C MET A 13 -3.39 14.11 0.68
N GLU A 14 -2.93 15.30 1.07
CA GLU A 14 -2.36 15.52 2.39
C GLU A 14 -3.41 15.25 3.49
N ASP A 15 -4.66 15.68 3.30
CA ASP A 15 -5.77 15.39 4.23
C ASP A 15 -5.99 13.88 4.41
N ARG A 16 -5.97 13.12 3.31
CA ARG A 16 -6.10 11.66 3.29
C ARG A 16 -4.96 10.98 4.06
N ILE A 17 -3.73 11.45 3.84
CA ILE A 17 -2.54 10.95 4.54
C ILE A 17 -2.63 11.27 6.04
N HIS A 18 -3.00 12.50 6.41
CA HIS A 18 -3.16 12.89 7.82
C HIS A 18 -4.26 12.11 8.52
N GLU A 19 -5.37 11.83 7.83
CA GLU A 19 -6.41 10.96 8.34
C GLU A 19 -5.84 9.56 8.64
N GLU A 20 -5.15 8.94 7.69
CA GLU A 20 -4.59 7.60 7.89
C GLU A 20 -3.51 7.55 8.97
N ILE A 21 -2.71 8.62 9.09
CA ILE A 21 -1.72 8.77 10.16
C ILE A 21 -2.39 8.71 11.53
N LYS A 22 -3.59 9.29 11.72
CA LYS A 22 -4.31 9.22 13.01
C LYS A 22 -4.61 7.78 13.41
N TYR A 23 -5.06 6.95 12.47
CA TYR A 23 -5.31 5.52 12.73
C TYR A 23 -4.03 4.74 13.02
N THR A 24 -2.95 5.05 12.28
CA THR A 24 -1.62 4.46 12.54
C THR A 24 -1.13 4.85 13.93
N MET A 25 -1.30 6.11 14.35
CA MET A 25 -0.92 6.59 15.68
C MET A 25 -1.71 5.90 16.78
N ASP A 26 -3.04 5.77 16.65
CA ASP A 26 -3.88 5.07 17.61
C ASP A 26 -3.47 3.58 17.77
N THR A 27 -3.17 2.92 16.65
CA THR A 27 -2.63 1.55 16.65
C THR A 27 -1.31 1.47 17.42
N LEU A 28 -0.41 2.42 17.20
CA LEU A 28 0.88 2.48 17.89
C LEU A 28 0.75 2.80 19.38
N GLU A 29 -0.18 3.67 19.77
CA GLU A 29 -0.46 4.01 21.17
C GLU A 29 -0.97 2.81 21.95
N LYS A 30 -1.92 2.06 21.37
CA LYS A 30 -2.44 0.81 21.95
C LYS A 30 -1.37 -0.28 22.07
N SER A 31 -0.31 -0.19 21.25
CA SER A 31 0.78 -1.16 21.20
C SER A 31 1.96 -0.81 22.12
N ILE A 32 1.90 0.30 22.86
CA ILE A 32 2.99 0.70 23.77
C ILE A 32 3.25 -0.39 24.81
N GLY A 33 4.53 -0.76 24.97
CA GLY A 33 4.96 -1.82 25.88
C GLY A 33 4.89 -3.24 25.31
N GLN A 34 4.30 -3.41 24.12
CA GLN A 34 4.27 -4.68 23.40
C GLN A 34 5.28 -4.68 22.24
N SER A 35 5.58 -5.88 21.74
CA SER A 35 6.35 -6.07 20.51
C SER A 35 5.39 -6.34 19.36
N ILE A 36 5.43 -5.52 18.31
CA ILE A 36 4.52 -5.64 17.16
C ILE A 36 5.27 -5.87 15.85
N SER A 37 4.60 -6.46 14.86
CA SER A 37 5.09 -6.49 13.48
C SER A 37 4.56 -5.25 12.74
N PRO A 38 5.42 -4.38 12.19
CA PRO A 38 4.97 -3.21 11.42
C PRO A 38 4.44 -3.56 10.04
N GLN A 39 4.66 -4.79 9.55
CA GLN A 39 4.36 -5.16 8.17
C GLN A 39 2.89 -4.93 7.82
N ILE A 40 1.97 -5.48 8.60
CA ILE A 40 0.54 -5.37 8.35
C ILE A 40 0.09 -3.91 8.49
N MET A 41 0.58 -3.20 9.49
CA MET A 41 0.22 -1.81 9.74
C MET A 41 0.58 -0.89 8.57
N PHE A 42 1.81 -0.93 8.06
CA PHE A 42 2.22 -0.07 6.94
C PHE A 42 1.55 -0.45 5.62
N HIS A 43 1.30 -1.74 5.38
CA HIS A 43 0.51 -2.19 4.22
C HIS A 43 -0.92 -1.70 4.29
N ASN A 44 -1.57 -1.80 5.45
CA ASN A 44 -2.92 -1.30 5.64
C ASN A 44 -3.00 0.22 5.47
N ALA A 45 -2.04 0.96 6.03
CA ALA A 45 -1.99 2.43 5.89
C ALA A 45 -1.86 2.83 4.41
N SER A 46 -0.87 2.31 3.69
CA SER A 46 -0.66 2.64 2.26
C SER A 46 -1.82 2.18 1.39
N SER A 47 -2.38 0.99 1.66
CA SER A 47 -3.57 0.46 0.99
C SER A 47 -4.80 1.36 1.19
N ASN A 48 -5.02 1.86 2.40
CA ASN A 48 -6.15 2.75 2.68
C ASN A 48 -6.01 4.10 2.00
N ILE A 49 -4.82 4.69 1.96
CA ILE A 49 -4.56 5.96 1.27
C ILE A 49 -4.91 5.82 -0.21
N ILE A 50 -4.47 4.74 -0.89
CA ILE A 50 -4.83 4.52 -2.29
C ILE A 50 -6.31 4.13 -2.47
N CYS A 51 -6.93 3.41 -1.53
CA CYS A 51 -8.37 3.13 -1.56
C CYS A 51 -9.22 4.40 -1.48
N GLN A 52 -8.81 5.40 -0.70
CA GLN A 52 -9.49 6.70 -0.67
C GLN A 52 -9.38 7.45 -2.01
N VAL A 53 -8.30 7.23 -2.77
CA VAL A 53 -8.14 7.77 -4.13
C VAL A 53 -8.99 7.01 -5.14
N LEU A 54 -9.03 5.68 -5.03
CA LEU A 54 -9.69 4.81 -5.99
C LEU A 54 -11.21 4.80 -5.82
N PHE A 55 -11.70 4.73 -4.57
CA PHE A 55 -13.09 4.42 -4.24
C PHE A 55 -13.72 5.42 -3.26
N GLY A 56 -12.99 6.47 -2.87
CA GLY A 56 -13.46 7.43 -1.88
C GLY A 56 -13.71 6.81 -0.50
N ARG A 57 -13.16 5.61 -0.22
CA ARG A 57 -13.45 4.84 0.99
C ARG A 57 -12.20 4.29 1.66
N ARG A 58 -12.26 4.21 2.99
CA ARG A 58 -11.30 3.55 3.87
C ARG A 58 -11.90 2.25 4.39
N TYR A 59 -11.06 1.26 4.69
CA TYR A 59 -11.50 0.07 5.42
C TYR A 59 -10.73 -0.06 6.74
N GLU A 60 -11.34 -0.80 7.66
CA GLU A 60 -10.70 -1.09 8.94
C GLU A 60 -9.52 -2.04 8.77
N TYR A 61 -8.52 -1.93 9.65
CA TYR A 61 -7.30 -2.76 9.57
C TYR A 61 -7.57 -4.24 9.78
N ASP A 62 -8.68 -4.57 10.44
CA ASP A 62 -9.12 -5.94 10.63
C ASP A 62 -10.03 -6.48 9.54
N ASP A 63 -10.36 -5.67 8.53
CA ASP A 63 -11.19 -6.07 7.41
C ASP A 63 -10.52 -7.20 6.61
N GLU A 64 -11.22 -8.33 6.53
CA GLU A 64 -10.74 -9.54 5.85
C GLU A 64 -10.49 -9.31 4.36
N VAL A 65 -11.21 -8.39 3.72
CA VAL A 65 -11.05 -8.11 2.29
C VAL A 65 -9.71 -7.43 2.01
N ILE A 66 -9.32 -6.44 2.83
CA ILE A 66 -7.99 -5.83 2.71
C ILE A 66 -6.88 -6.86 3.02
N LYS A 67 -7.04 -7.66 4.06
CA LYS A 67 -6.05 -8.69 4.41
C LYS A 67 -5.80 -9.65 3.23
N VAL A 68 -6.87 -10.10 2.59
CA VAL A 68 -6.80 -10.97 1.40
C VAL A 68 -6.09 -10.27 0.25
N ILE A 69 -6.42 -9.01 -0.08
CA ILE A 69 -5.80 -8.34 -1.24
C ILE A 69 -4.31 -8.07 -1.00
N VAL A 70 -3.94 -7.61 0.19
CA VAL A 70 -2.54 -7.36 0.58
C VAL A 70 -1.73 -8.66 0.57
N GLN A 71 -2.32 -9.76 1.04
CA GLN A 71 -1.68 -11.07 0.99
C GLN A 71 -1.46 -11.54 -0.45
N CYS A 72 -2.48 -11.46 -1.30
CA CYS A 72 -2.37 -11.84 -2.72
C CYS A 72 -1.29 -11.01 -3.43
N PHE A 73 -1.22 -9.71 -3.16
CA PHE A 73 -0.19 -8.80 -3.67
C PHE A 73 1.21 -9.22 -3.24
N THR A 74 1.42 -9.43 -1.93
CA THR A 74 2.71 -9.83 -1.37
C THR A 74 3.19 -11.17 -1.94
N GLU A 75 2.28 -12.15 -2.05
CA GLU A 75 2.61 -13.47 -2.59
C GLU A 75 2.92 -13.42 -4.08
N ASN A 76 2.12 -12.69 -4.87
CA ASN A 76 2.34 -12.56 -6.30
C ASN A 76 3.63 -11.79 -6.60
N ALA A 77 3.95 -10.75 -5.82
CA ALA A 77 5.21 -10.02 -5.96
C ALA A 77 6.43 -10.95 -5.85
N LYS A 78 6.38 -11.93 -4.92
CA LYS A 78 7.43 -12.95 -4.74
C LYS A 78 7.44 -14.00 -5.84
N ILE A 79 6.27 -14.47 -6.27
CA ILE A 79 6.18 -15.51 -7.31
C ILE A 79 6.66 -14.95 -8.65
N SER A 80 6.22 -13.75 -9.04
CA SER A 80 6.51 -13.12 -10.33
C SER A 80 7.98 -12.75 -10.55
N ASN A 81 8.78 -12.64 -9.49
CA ASN A 81 10.24 -12.40 -9.58
C ASN A 81 11.07 -13.56 -9.01
N GLY A 82 10.41 -14.66 -8.63
CA GLY A 82 11.09 -15.85 -8.16
C GLY A 82 11.67 -16.68 -9.31
N PRO A 83 12.52 -17.68 -9.01
CA PRO A 83 13.08 -18.58 -10.02
C PRO A 83 12.01 -19.26 -10.89
N TRP A 84 10.82 -19.49 -10.34
CA TRP A 84 9.69 -20.10 -11.05
C TRP A 84 9.13 -19.23 -12.16
N ALA A 85 9.12 -17.90 -12.01
CA ALA A 85 8.68 -16.98 -13.07
C ALA A 85 9.67 -17.00 -14.25
N MET A 86 10.97 -16.93 -13.96
CA MET A 86 12.01 -17.03 -14.98
C MET A 86 11.88 -18.32 -15.80
N LEU A 87 11.63 -19.45 -15.13
CA LEU A 87 11.40 -20.72 -15.81
C LEU A 87 10.11 -20.70 -16.65
N TYR A 88 9.03 -20.09 -16.14
CA TYR A 88 7.74 -20.01 -16.84
C TYR A 88 7.82 -19.20 -18.13
N ASP A 89 8.58 -18.10 -18.09
CA ASP A 89 8.81 -17.23 -19.25
C ASP A 89 9.75 -17.88 -20.27
N SER A 90 10.77 -18.60 -19.78
CA SER A 90 11.80 -19.20 -20.64
C SER A 90 11.35 -20.50 -21.31
N PHE A 91 10.53 -21.32 -20.64
CA PHE A 91 10.23 -22.69 -21.09
C PHE A 91 8.72 -22.95 -21.17
N PRO A 92 8.08 -22.82 -22.35
CA PRO A 92 6.65 -23.04 -22.52
C PRO A 92 6.14 -24.42 -22.03
N ILE A 93 6.99 -25.45 -22.08
CA ILE A 93 6.65 -26.81 -21.68
C ILE A 93 6.24 -26.87 -20.20
N ILE A 94 6.84 -26.04 -19.33
CA ILE A 94 6.55 -26.12 -17.90
C ILE A 94 5.19 -25.53 -17.55
N ARG A 95 4.56 -24.73 -18.44
CA ARG A 95 3.31 -24.01 -18.15
C ARG A 95 2.13 -24.94 -17.84
N SER A 96 2.20 -26.19 -18.29
CA SER A 96 1.20 -27.23 -17.99
C SER A 96 1.36 -27.84 -16.58
N LEU A 97 2.51 -27.70 -15.94
CA LEU A 97 2.82 -28.30 -14.65
C LEU A 97 2.11 -27.58 -13.48
N PRO A 98 1.80 -28.26 -12.37
CA PRO A 98 1.21 -27.66 -11.17
C PRO A 98 2.24 -26.93 -10.30
N LEU A 99 2.96 -25.99 -10.90
CA LEU A 99 4.01 -25.20 -10.23
C LEU A 99 3.45 -23.89 -9.64
N PRO A 100 4.25 -23.12 -8.87
CA PRO A 100 3.76 -21.95 -8.12
C PRO A 100 3.04 -20.86 -8.93
N PHE A 101 3.26 -20.75 -10.24
CA PHE A 101 2.52 -19.81 -11.09
C PHE A 101 1.00 -20.09 -11.11
N ARG A 102 0.55 -21.33 -10.87
CA ARG A 102 -0.90 -21.61 -10.71
C ARG A 102 -1.49 -20.88 -9.51
N LYS A 103 -0.73 -20.77 -8.41
CA LYS A 103 -1.13 -19.99 -7.24
C LYS A 103 -1.18 -18.50 -7.59
N ALA A 104 -0.21 -17.99 -8.34
CA ALA A 104 -0.21 -16.60 -8.78
C ALA A 104 -1.44 -16.25 -9.63
N PHE A 105 -1.82 -17.10 -10.58
CA PHE A 105 -3.04 -16.90 -11.38
C PHE A 105 -4.31 -16.95 -10.52
N LYS A 106 -4.39 -17.86 -9.55
CA LYS A 106 -5.53 -17.92 -8.60
C LYS A 106 -5.62 -16.66 -7.73
N ASN A 107 -4.49 -16.12 -7.30
CA ASN A 107 -4.42 -14.87 -6.55
C ASN A 107 -4.88 -13.69 -7.42
N VAL A 108 -4.48 -13.62 -8.69
CA VAL A 108 -4.97 -12.59 -9.64
C VAL A 108 -6.48 -12.70 -9.83
N GLU A 109 -7.00 -13.90 -10.05
CA GLU A 109 -8.45 -14.14 -10.20
C GLU A 109 -9.23 -13.70 -8.95
N THR A 110 -8.68 -13.97 -7.76
CA THR A 110 -9.26 -13.55 -6.48
C THR A 110 -9.30 -12.02 -6.38
N CYS A 111 -8.19 -11.35 -6.70
CA CYS A 111 -8.13 -9.88 -6.71
C CYS A 111 -9.09 -9.26 -7.72
N GLN A 112 -9.20 -9.84 -8.92
CA GLN A 112 -10.15 -9.40 -9.95
C GLN A 112 -11.59 -9.51 -9.47
N LYS A 113 -11.97 -10.60 -8.82
CA LYS A 113 -13.32 -10.76 -8.24
C LYS A 113 -13.62 -9.68 -7.18
N LEU A 114 -12.64 -9.37 -6.33
CA LEU A 114 -12.78 -8.31 -5.33
C LEU A 114 -12.93 -6.93 -5.98
N ALA A 115 -12.08 -6.60 -6.94
CA ALA A 115 -12.15 -5.33 -7.67
C ALA A 115 -13.48 -5.15 -8.42
N ILE A 116 -14.00 -6.22 -9.02
CA ILE A 116 -15.32 -6.22 -9.66
C ILE A 116 -16.43 -5.98 -8.62
N SER A 117 -16.36 -6.66 -7.46
CA SER A 117 -17.33 -6.43 -6.36
C SER A 117 -17.34 -4.98 -5.91
N TRP A 118 -16.14 -4.41 -5.67
CA TRP A 118 -15.99 -3.02 -5.25
C TRP A 118 -16.49 -2.05 -6.30
N MET A 119 -16.17 -2.27 -7.58
CA MET A 119 -16.68 -1.46 -8.68
C MET A 119 -18.22 -1.50 -8.75
N ASN A 120 -18.82 -2.68 -8.59
CA ASN A 120 -20.27 -2.85 -8.64
C ASN A 120 -20.98 -2.19 -7.44
N GLU A 121 -20.43 -2.31 -6.23
CA GLU A 121 -20.89 -1.55 -5.06
C GLU A 121 -20.79 -0.05 -5.30
N HIS A 122 -19.67 0.39 -5.87
CA HIS A 122 -19.40 1.80 -6.12
C HIS A 122 -20.45 2.42 -7.08
N LYS A 123 -20.77 1.71 -8.17
CA LYS A 123 -21.78 2.10 -9.15
C LYS A 123 -23.18 2.30 -8.56
N GLN A 124 -23.54 1.62 -7.47
CA GLN A 124 -24.87 1.75 -6.86
C GLN A 124 -25.14 3.13 -6.28
N THR A 125 -24.08 3.86 -5.90
CA THR A 125 -24.17 5.19 -5.28
C THR A 125 -23.64 6.30 -6.18
N ARG A 126 -23.27 5.97 -7.42
CA ARG A 126 -22.69 6.90 -8.40
C ARG A 126 -23.73 7.89 -8.89
N VAL A 127 -23.33 9.16 -9.01
CA VAL A 127 -24.10 10.22 -9.67
C VAL A 127 -23.34 10.67 -10.92
N PRO A 128 -23.86 10.40 -12.14
CA PRO A 128 -23.17 10.80 -13.37
C PRO A 128 -22.90 12.31 -13.44
N GLY A 129 -21.66 12.69 -13.76
CA GLY A 129 -21.24 14.09 -13.85
C GLY A 129 -20.85 14.75 -12.52
N ASP A 130 -20.95 14.03 -11.40
CA ASP A 130 -20.49 14.48 -10.08
C ASP A 130 -19.54 13.42 -9.46
N PRO A 131 -18.32 13.25 -10.00
CA PRO A 131 -17.46 12.14 -9.62
C PRO A 131 -16.77 12.37 -8.28
N ARG A 132 -16.77 11.35 -7.42
CA ARG A 132 -16.20 11.40 -6.07
C ARG A 132 -14.73 10.95 -6.01
N ASP A 133 -14.35 10.08 -6.93
CA ASP A 133 -13.05 9.41 -6.97
C ASP A 133 -12.71 8.90 -8.37
N PHE A 134 -11.60 8.15 -8.45
CA PHE A 134 -11.07 7.63 -9.71
C PHE A 134 -12.07 6.75 -10.47
N VAL A 135 -12.83 5.90 -9.76
CA VAL A 135 -13.78 4.98 -10.40
C VAL A 135 -14.92 5.76 -11.04
N ASP A 136 -15.55 6.68 -10.31
CA ASP A 136 -16.63 7.51 -10.86
C ASP A 136 -16.15 8.33 -12.07
N CYS A 137 -14.95 8.90 -11.99
CA CYS A 137 -14.33 9.64 -13.08
C CYS A 137 -14.08 8.80 -14.33
N TYR A 138 -13.63 7.55 -14.17
CA TYR A 138 -13.44 6.64 -15.29
C TYR A 138 -14.78 6.26 -15.92
N LEU A 139 -15.79 5.99 -15.09
CA LEU A 139 -17.14 5.67 -15.56
C LEU A 139 -17.80 6.86 -16.28
N ASP A 140 -17.62 8.09 -15.79
CA ASP A 140 -18.02 9.31 -16.50
C ASP A 140 -17.35 9.45 -17.86
N ARG A 141 -16.08 9.03 -17.95
CA ARG A 141 -15.34 9.03 -19.22
C ARG A 141 -15.86 7.96 -20.17
N LEU A 142 -16.20 6.78 -19.65
CA LEU A 142 -16.80 5.68 -20.39
C LEU A 142 -18.18 6.08 -20.96
N ASP A 143 -19.03 6.71 -20.14
CA ASP A 143 -20.35 7.19 -20.58
C ASP A 143 -20.24 8.25 -21.70
N LYS A 144 -19.22 9.13 -21.63
CA LYS A 144 -18.96 10.15 -22.67
C LYS A 144 -18.34 9.59 -23.95
N ALA A 145 -17.75 8.40 -23.89
CA ALA A 145 -17.02 7.80 -25.00
C ALA A 145 -17.95 7.17 -26.06
N GLY A 146 -19.17 6.79 -25.69
CA GLY A 146 -20.14 6.17 -26.61
C GLY A 146 -19.70 4.79 -27.14
N ASP A 147 -20.42 4.30 -28.17
CA ASP A 147 -20.17 3.02 -28.88
C ASP A 147 -18.97 3.07 -29.85
N ASP A 148 -18.29 4.22 -29.96
CA ASP A 148 -17.05 4.31 -30.73
C ASP A 148 -15.99 3.40 -30.11
N GLN A 149 -15.14 2.79 -30.93
CA GLN A 149 -14.07 1.88 -30.52
C GLN A 149 -13.05 2.60 -29.60
N THR A 150 -13.41 2.77 -28.35
CA THR A 150 -12.58 3.40 -27.35
C THR A 150 -11.80 2.33 -26.61
N SER A 151 -10.57 2.67 -26.24
CA SER A 151 -9.72 1.82 -25.41
C SER A 151 -10.16 1.82 -23.93
N PHE A 152 -11.44 2.11 -23.64
CA PHE A 152 -12.00 2.19 -22.30
C PHE A 152 -13.06 1.09 -22.15
N SER A 153 -12.94 0.32 -21.08
CA SER A 153 -13.88 -0.76 -20.76
C SER A 153 -13.85 -1.01 -19.26
N GLU A 154 -14.90 -1.63 -18.73
CA GLU A 154 -14.93 -2.01 -17.33
C GLU A 154 -13.86 -3.05 -16.96
N ALA A 155 -13.50 -3.91 -17.91
CA ALA A 155 -12.42 -4.86 -17.74
C ALA A 155 -11.08 -4.14 -17.55
N GLN A 156 -10.81 -3.09 -18.33
CA GLN A 156 -9.61 -2.26 -18.15
C GLN A 156 -9.66 -1.44 -16.86
N LEU A 157 -10.83 -0.90 -16.49
CA LEU A 157 -11.00 -0.24 -15.19
C LEU A 157 -10.65 -1.17 -14.04
N THR A 158 -11.10 -2.42 -14.09
CA THR A 158 -10.78 -3.44 -13.09
C THR A 158 -9.27 -3.65 -12.97
N MET A 159 -8.57 -3.73 -14.11
CA MET A 159 -7.11 -3.86 -14.11
C MET A 159 -6.42 -2.61 -13.58
N TYR A 160 -6.87 -1.41 -13.94
CA TYR A 160 -6.28 -0.16 -13.43
C TYR A 160 -6.48 0.03 -11.92
N ILE A 161 -7.64 -0.37 -11.40
CA ILE A 161 -7.89 -0.41 -9.96
C ILE A 161 -6.83 -1.29 -9.27
N LEU A 162 -6.63 -2.51 -9.78
CA LEU A 162 -5.68 -3.45 -9.19
C LEU A 162 -4.23 -2.96 -9.32
N ASP A 163 -3.85 -2.44 -10.48
CA ASP A 163 -2.49 -1.95 -10.74
C ASP A 163 -2.15 -0.76 -9.82
N LEU A 164 -3.06 0.22 -9.73
CA LEU A 164 -2.87 1.39 -8.86
C LEU A 164 -2.84 0.99 -7.39
N HIS A 165 -3.73 0.09 -6.96
CA HIS A 165 -3.79 -0.40 -5.59
C HIS A 165 -2.50 -1.15 -5.22
N PHE A 166 -2.05 -2.07 -6.08
CA PHE A 166 -0.82 -2.83 -5.87
C PHE A 166 0.40 -1.91 -5.81
N ALA A 167 0.55 -1.02 -6.81
CA ALA A 167 1.69 -0.13 -6.91
C ALA A 167 1.79 0.83 -5.71
N GLY A 168 0.67 1.43 -5.30
CA GLY A 168 0.63 2.35 -4.15
C GLY A 168 0.82 1.65 -2.81
N THR A 169 0.37 0.40 -2.67
CA THR A 169 0.47 -0.33 -1.40
C THR A 169 1.86 -0.90 -1.18
N ASP A 170 2.36 -1.71 -2.12
CA ASP A 170 3.54 -2.55 -1.89
C ASP A 170 4.81 -1.69 -1.80
N THR A 171 4.98 -0.73 -2.72
CA THR A 171 6.18 0.11 -2.79
C THR A 171 6.32 1.05 -1.58
N THR A 172 5.26 1.76 -1.22
CA THR A 172 5.24 2.68 -0.07
C THR A 172 5.47 1.93 1.23
N SER A 173 4.77 0.80 1.43
CA SER A 173 4.88 0.01 2.66
C SER A 173 6.28 -0.57 2.84
N ASN A 174 6.88 -1.12 1.78
CA ASN A 174 8.23 -1.67 1.84
C ASN A 174 9.28 -0.57 2.06
N THR A 175 9.03 0.64 1.56
CA THR A 175 9.88 1.80 1.85
C THR A 175 9.78 2.22 3.32
N LEU A 176 8.56 2.31 3.89
CA LEU A 176 8.36 2.59 5.31
C LEU A 176 9.01 1.50 6.18
N LEU A 177 8.77 0.23 5.87
CA LEU A 177 9.36 -0.90 6.58
C LEU A 177 10.89 -0.84 6.60
N THR A 178 11.49 -0.54 5.45
CA THR A 178 12.95 -0.37 5.37
C THR A 178 13.39 0.85 6.18
N GLY A 179 12.74 2.00 6.02
CA GLY A 179 13.05 3.23 6.75
C GLY A 179 13.04 3.02 8.26
N PHE A 180 11.99 2.38 8.80
CA PHE A 180 11.89 2.10 10.23
C PHE A 180 12.89 1.04 10.71
N LEU A 181 13.23 0.02 9.91
CA LEU A 181 14.29 -0.94 10.24
C LEU A 181 15.63 -0.23 10.44
N TYR A 182 16.00 0.68 9.54
CA TYR A 182 17.23 1.46 9.67
C TYR A 182 17.15 2.43 10.85
N LEU A 183 16.05 3.18 11.00
CA LEU A 183 15.92 4.15 12.08
C LEU A 183 16.07 3.51 13.45
N MET A 184 15.47 2.33 13.69
CA MET A 184 15.59 1.61 14.97
C MET A 184 17.03 1.23 15.32
N ASN A 185 17.84 0.90 14.33
CA ASN A 185 19.22 0.43 14.51
C ASN A 185 20.27 1.54 14.42
N TYR A 186 19.90 2.70 13.90
CA TYR A 186 20.72 3.92 13.88
C TYR A 186 20.04 5.05 14.68
N PRO A 187 19.91 4.91 16.02
CA PRO A 187 19.10 5.82 16.85
C PRO A 187 19.60 7.27 16.86
N HIS A 188 20.89 7.51 16.55
CA HIS A 188 21.44 8.85 16.38
C HIS A 188 20.81 9.62 15.20
N ILE A 189 20.17 8.92 14.25
CA ILE A 189 19.43 9.50 13.13
C ILE A 189 17.99 9.86 13.53
N GLN A 190 17.39 9.16 14.49
CA GLN A 190 16.02 9.42 14.98
C GLN A 190 15.86 10.74 15.76
N GLY A 191 16.96 11.42 16.10
CA GLY A 191 16.95 12.66 16.90
C GLY A 191 16.14 13.81 16.28
N PRO A 192 15.83 14.87 17.05
CA PRO A 192 15.05 16.01 16.57
C PRO A 192 15.80 16.73 15.45
N ARG A 193 15.44 16.43 14.20
CA ARG A 193 15.83 17.20 13.02
C ARG A 193 14.57 17.88 12.49
N MET A 194 14.57 19.20 12.52
CA MET A 194 13.57 19.97 11.76
C MET A 194 13.81 19.67 10.28
N CYS A 195 12.80 19.17 9.58
CA CYS A 195 12.96 18.92 8.16
C CYS A 195 12.88 20.25 7.41
N LEU A 196 14.02 20.73 6.96
CA LEU A 196 14.13 21.92 6.11
C LEU A 196 13.37 21.79 4.77
N GLY A 197 13.07 20.55 4.35
CA GLY A 197 12.32 20.24 3.13
C GLY A 197 10.84 19.99 3.32
N GLU A 198 10.25 20.18 4.51
CA GLU A 198 8.82 19.89 4.78
C GLU A 198 7.88 20.60 3.79
N GLY A 199 8.19 21.85 3.40
CA GLY A 199 7.43 22.59 2.39
C GLY A 199 7.58 22.05 0.96
N LEU A 200 8.65 21.29 0.67
CA LEU A 200 8.99 20.73 -0.65
C LEU A 200 8.66 19.22 -0.76
N ALA A 201 8.64 18.51 0.37
CA ALA A 201 8.47 17.07 0.46
C ALA A 201 7.10 16.74 1.06
N ARG A 202 6.02 17.04 0.34
CA ARG A 202 4.64 16.74 0.76
C ARG A 202 4.17 15.32 0.40
N MET A 203 5.10 14.42 0.05
CA MET A 203 4.75 13.05 -0.33
C MET A 203 4.41 12.20 0.90
N GLU A 204 3.54 11.21 0.69
CA GLU A 204 3.05 10.23 1.67
C GLU A 204 4.10 9.72 2.68
N LEU A 205 5.25 9.25 2.18
CA LEU A 205 6.35 8.75 3.01
C LEU A 205 6.84 9.77 4.04
N PHE A 206 6.95 11.03 3.63
CA PHE A 206 7.52 12.07 4.47
C PHE A 206 6.57 12.42 5.63
N LEU A 207 5.29 12.68 5.33
CA LEU A 207 4.29 13.00 6.35
C LEU A 207 4.13 11.88 7.37
N ILE A 208 4.07 10.61 6.89
CA ILE A 208 3.99 9.44 7.77
C ILE A 208 5.25 9.37 8.65
N MET A 209 6.45 9.36 8.06
CA MET A 209 7.68 9.22 8.84
C MET A 209 7.86 10.35 9.85
N VAL A 210 7.71 11.60 9.44
CA VAL A 210 7.92 12.76 10.33
C VAL A 210 6.90 12.78 11.46
N THR A 211 5.62 12.57 11.17
CA THR A 211 4.58 12.62 12.21
C THR A 211 4.78 11.50 13.23
N LEU A 212 5.09 10.29 12.76
CA LEU A 212 5.39 9.16 13.64
C LEU A 212 6.66 9.38 14.47
N LEU A 213 7.75 9.88 13.87
CA LEU A 213 9.01 10.13 14.57
C LEU A 213 8.94 11.31 15.55
N ARG A 214 8.05 12.28 15.32
CA ARG A 214 7.81 13.38 16.27
C ARG A 214 7.16 12.88 17.56
N LYS A 215 6.23 11.92 17.47
CA LYS A 215 5.48 11.42 18.63
C LYS A 215 6.10 10.20 19.29
N PHE A 216 6.74 9.32 18.52
CA PHE A 216 7.21 8.03 19.01
C PHE A 216 8.73 7.88 18.92
N LYS A 217 9.25 6.96 19.74
CA LYS A 217 10.56 6.36 19.61
C LYS A 217 10.37 4.89 19.22
N PHE A 218 11.04 4.49 18.15
CA PHE A 218 11.01 3.12 17.64
C PHE A 218 12.27 2.39 18.08
N ILE A 219 12.11 1.19 18.62
CA ILE A 219 13.17 0.47 19.33
C ILE A 219 13.25 -0.96 18.79
N TRP A 220 14.45 -1.37 18.41
CA TRP A 220 14.75 -2.75 18.08
C TRP A 220 14.63 -3.64 19.33
N PRO A 221 13.85 -4.75 19.30
CA PRO A 221 13.69 -5.60 20.47
C PRO A 221 15.00 -6.29 20.87
N GLU A 222 15.36 -6.25 22.15
CA GLU A 222 16.58 -6.89 22.69
C GLU A 222 16.60 -8.42 22.45
N ASP A 223 15.42 -9.05 22.42
CA ASP A 223 15.25 -10.49 22.16
C ASP A 223 15.32 -10.85 20.67
N ALA A 224 15.46 -9.88 19.76
CA ALA A 224 15.45 -10.10 18.32
C ALA A 224 16.85 -10.36 17.71
N GLY A 225 17.92 -10.32 18.51
CA GLY A 225 19.29 -10.51 18.02
C GLY A 225 19.77 -9.35 17.13
N GLU A 226 20.75 -9.61 16.26
CA GLU A 226 21.21 -8.61 15.29
C GLU A 226 20.21 -8.44 14.14
N PRO A 227 19.97 -7.21 13.66
CA PRO A 227 19.11 -6.95 12.51
C PRO A 227 19.69 -7.55 11.22
N ASP A 228 18.87 -8.29 10.49
CA ASP A 228 19.22 -8.79 9.15
C ASP A 228 18.72 -7.81 8.08
N TYR A 229 19.67 -7.19 7.38
CA TYR A 229 19.40 -6.23 6.31
C TYR A 229 19.31 -6.86 4.92
N THR A 230 19.45 -8.20 4.81
CA THR A 230 19.36 -8.89 3.53
C THR A 230 17.95 -8.73 2.95
N PRO A 231 17.80 -8.08 1.78
CA PRO A 231 16.48 -7.89 1.20
C PRO A 231 15.91 -9.22 0.71
N VAL A 232 14.59 -9.38 0.85
CA VAL A 232 13.85 -10.43 0.17
C VAL A 232 13.49 -9.90 -1.21
N TYR A 233 13.96 -10.58 -2.26
CA TYR A 233 13.67 -10.23 -3.65
C TYR A 233 12.23 -10.58 -4.02
N GLY A 234 11.56 -9.61 -4.65
CA GLY A 234 10.23 -9.71 -5.26
C GLY A 234 10.12 -8.68 -6.39
N VAL A 235 8.91 -8.23 -6.73
CA VAL A 235 8.71 -7.04 -7.59
C VAL A 235 9.38 -5.81 -6.96
N THR A 236 9.29 -5.72 -5.64
CA THR A 236 9.98 -4.73 -4.81
C THR A 236 10.98 -5.41 -3.89
N LEU A 237 11.91 -4.63 -3.34
CA LEU A 237 12.78 -5.10 -2.26
C LEU A 237 12.08 -4.87 -0.93
N THR A 238 11.89 -5.94 -0.16
CA THR A 238 11.26 -5.88 1.16
C THR A 238 12.22 -6.40 2.23
N PRO A 239 12.29 -5.78 3.42
CA PRO A 239 13.07 -6.35 4.52
C PRO A 239 12.45 -7.67 4.98
N LYS A 240 13.26 -8.52 5.63
CA LYS A 240 12.70 -9.70 6.31
C LYS A 240 11.72 -9.27 7.41
N PRO A 241 10.68 -10.08 7.70
CA PRO A 241 9.76 -9.78 8.79
C PRO A 241 10.52 -9.54 10.09
N TYR A 242 10.27 -8.38 10.70
CA TYR A 242 10.90 -7.98 11.96
C TYR A 242 9.84 -7.50 12.95
N ARG A 243 10.24 -7.43 14.22
CA ARG A 243 9.40 -6.90 15.30
C ARG A 243 9.97 -5.56 15.76
N MET A 244 9.10 -4.68 16.28
CA MET A 244 9.48 -3.41 16.86
C MET A 244 8.77 -3.16 18.18
N LYS A 245 9.43 -2.44 19.09
CA LYS A 245 8.83 -1.84 20.28
C LYS A 245 8.64 -0.35 20.06
N VAL A 246 7.58 0.20 20.63
CA VAL A 246 7.21 1.61 20.47
C VAL A 246 7.03 2.25 21.85
N GLN A 247 7.53 3.48 21.98
CA GLN A 247 7.39 4.31 23.18
C GLN A 247 7.02 5.74 22.78
N LEU A 248 6.32 6.46 23.65
CA LEU A 248 6.12 7.90 23.47
C LEU A 248 7.45 8.63 23.63
N ARG A 249 7.70 9.60 22.76
CA ARG A 249 8.84 10.50 22.89
C ARG A 249 8.53 11.49 24.01
N LYS A 250 9.42 11.60 24.99
CA LYS A 250 9.32 12.64 26.02
C LYS A 250 9.51 14.00 25.34
N THR A 251 8.50 14.86 25.38
CA THR A 251 8.65 16.28 25.06
C THR A 251 9.46 16.92 26.19
N ASN A 252 10.72 17.22 25.91
CA ASN A 252 11.49 18.17 26.71
C ASN A 252 11.11 19.60 26.30
#